data_AF-A0A196SC70-F1
#
_entry.id   AF-A0A196SC70-F1
#
_cell.length_a   1.000
_cell.length_b   1.000
_cell.length_c   1.000
_cell.angle_alpha   90.00
_cell.angle_beta   90.00
_cell.angle_gamma   90.00
#
_symmetry.space_group_name_H-M   'P 1'
#
loop_
_entity.id
_entity.type
_entity.pdbx_description
1 polymer ?
#
loop_
_entity_poly.entity_id
_entity_poly.type
_entity_poly.pdbx_seq_one_letter_code
_entity_poly.pdbx_strand_id
1 'polypeptide(L)'
;MSFFKTGTWYLLRNMGFVSASMFAGDWVCQKILHPNEPWNKRQSINLGITGFFVTGPMNHGVFLLLEKMFAGTSARAIVYKMLGSCVLAAPQMSITFSSVVLLNGGGWEDMKKKVKQDIPETWVAGNVFWVPINFIQYKFTPLYYRATVGGVCGTFWNIYLAKQSAKPIKE
;
A
#
# COMPACT_ATOMS: atom_id res chain seq x y z
N MET A 1 -16.71 -26.48 -0.14
CA MET A 1 -15.55 -26.31 0.78
C MET A 1 -14.19 -26.17 0.05
N SER A 2 -14.16 -25.68 -1.21
CA SER A 2 -12.94 -25.56 -2.05
C SER A 2 -12.31 -24.15 -2.04
N PHE A 3 -13.07 -23.12 -1.64
CA PHE A 3 -12.61 -21.71 -1.64
C PHE A 3 -11.48 -21.42 -0.61
N PHE A 4 -11.35 -22.22 0.45
CA PHE A 4 -10.35 -22.01 1.50
C PHE A 4 -8.98 -22.64 1.20
N LYS A 5 -8.89 -23.67 0.34
CA LYS A 5 -7.59 -24.28 -0.03
C LYS A 5 -6.78 -23.43 -1.02
N THR A 6 -7.45 -22.55 -1.77
CA THR A 6 -6.82 -21.61 -2.71
C THR A 6 -6.42 -20.28 -2.08
N GLY A 7 -7.10 -19.86 -1.00
CA GLY A 7 -6.90 -18.54 -0.37
C GLY A 7 -5.47 -18.31 0.16
N THR A 8 -4.86 -19.29 0.80
CA THR A 8 -3.52 -19.16 1.41
C THR A 8 -2.43 -18.90 0.37
N TRP A 9 -2.50 -19.54 -0.80
CA TRP A 9 -1.55 -19.32 -1.88
C TRP A 9 -1.66 -17.92 -2.47
N TYR A 10 -2.89 -17.42 -2.69
CA TYR A 10 -3.11 -16.06 -3.17
C TYR A 10 -2.68 -15.00 -2.16
N LEU A 11 -2.90 -15.26 -0.87
CA LEU A 11 -2.43 -14.43 0.22
C LEU A 11 -0.90 -14.36 0.23
N LEU A 12 -0.21 -15.51 0.24
CA LEU A 12 1.26 -15.55 0.24
C LEU A 12 1.85 -14.90 -1.02
N ARG A 13 1.25 -15.11 -2.18
CA ARG A 13 1.64 -14.44 -3.42
C ARG A 13 1.50 -12.92 -3.30
N ASN A 14 0.40 -12.44 -2.73
CA ASN A 14 0.17 -11.01 -2.51
C ASN A 14 1.18 -10.43 -1.52
N MET A 15 1.43 -11.12 -0.41
CA MET A 15 2.42 -10.72 0.59
C MET A 15 3.82 -10.62 -0.02
N GLY A 16 4.24 -11.63 -0.77
CA GLY A 16 5.52 -11.62 -1.48
C GLY A 16 5.63 -10.49 -2.50
N PHE A 17 4.58 -10.26 -3.29
CA PHE A 17 4.56 -9.17 -4.26
C PHE A 17 4.62 -7.79 -3.59
N VAL A 18 3.81 -7.55 -2.55
CA VAL A 18 3.81 -6.28 -1.82
C VAL A 18 5.15 -6.04 -1.13
N SER A 19 5.72 -7.07 -0.51
CA SER A 19 7.04 -7.00 0.12
C SER A 19 8.13 -6.61 -0.88
N ALA A 20 8.20 -7.31 -2.02
CA ALA A 20 9.18 -7.01 -3.07
C ALA A 20 8.98 -5.60 -3.63
N SER A 21 7.73 -5.18 -3.83
CA SER A 21 7.40 -3.87 -4.40
C SER A 21 7.73 -2.72 -3.43
N MET A 22 7.49 -2.89 -2.12
CA MET A 22 7.87 -1.88 -1.12
C MET A 22 9.39 -1.80 -0.95
N PHE A 23 10.09 -2.94 -0.92
CA PHE A 23 11.55 -2.99 -0.89
C PHE A 23 12.17 -2.30 -2.11
N ALA A 24 11.73 -2.68 -3.31
CA ALA A 24 12.25 -2.11 -4.56
C ALA A 24 11.88 -0.62 -4.68
N GLY A 25 10.67 -0.24 -4.29
CA GLY A 25 10.22 1.15 -4.27
C GLY A 25 11.09 2.03 -3.38
N ASP A 26 11.47 1.54 -2.20
CA ASP A 26 12.39 2.26 -1.32
C ASP A 26 13.81 2.33 -1.87
N TRP A 27 14.34 1.24 -2.42
CA TRP A 27 15.65 1.26 -3.07
C TRP A 27 15.72 2.29 -4.20
N VAL A 28 14.70 2.34 -5.05
CA VAL A 28 14.58 3.35 -6.12
C VAL A 28 14.44 4.75 -5.54
N CYS A 29 13.59 4.93 -4.52
CA CYS A 29 13.39 6.21 -3.85
C CYS A 29 14.70 6.78 -3.29
N GLN A 30 15.48 5.96 -2.59
CA GLN A 30 16.77 6.35 -2.05
C GLN A 30 17.76 6.74 -3.15
N LYS A 31 17.78 6.00 -4.27
CA LYS A 31 18.65 6.34 -5.41
C LYS A 31 18.27 7.64 -6.11
N ILE A 32 16.98 7.98 -6.15
CA ILE A 32 16.49 9.23 -6.75
C ILE A 32 16.75 10.42 -5.83
N LEU A 33 16.44 10.29 -4.54
CA LEU A 33 16.52 11.41 -3.59
C LEU A 33 17.93 11.64 -3.05
N HIS A 34 18.71 10.57 -2.88
CA HIS A 34 20.05 10.60 -2.28
C HIS A 34 21.06 9.85 -3.18
N PRO A 35 21.32 10.32 -4.41
CA PRO A 35 22.15 9.59 -5.38
C PRO A 35 23.59 9.38 -4.90
N ASN A 36 24.09 10.28 -4.06
CA ASN A 36 25.47 10.27 -3.55
C ASN A 36 25.62 9.57 -2.20
N GLU A 37 24.52 9.18 -1.55
CA GLU A 37 24.57 8.51 -0.25
C GLU A 37 24.61 6.98 -0.42
N PRO A 38 25.28 6.26 0.49
CA PRO A 38 25.23 4.80 0.49
C PRO A 38 23.80 4.33 0.78
N TRP A 39 23.41 3.25 0.10
CA TRP A 39 22.07 2.67 0.25
C TRP A 39 21.81 2.24 1.70
N ASN A 40 20.75 2.78 2.31
CA ASN A 40 20.25 2.38 3.61
C ASN A 40 19.46 1.06 3.48
N LYS A 41 20.20 -0.04 3.57
CA LYS A 41 19.65 -1.41 3.52
C LYS A 41 18.61 -1.67 4.61
N ARG A 42 18.85 -1.14 5.82
CA ARG A 42 17.97 -1.36 6.98
C ARG A 42 16.58 -0.81 6.71
N GLN A 43 16.49 0.39 6.13
CA GLN A 43 15.22 1.00 5.75
C GLN A 43 14.46 0.17 4.71
N SER A 44 15.13 -0.27 3.64
CA SER A 44 14.48 -1.07 2.59
C SER A 44 14.03 -2.44 3.13
N ILE A 45 14.83 -3.08 3.98
CA ILE A 45 14.47 -4.34 4.65
C ILE A 45 13.25 -4.14 5.55
N ASN A 46 13.23 -3.09 6.38
CA ASN A 46 12.10 -2.79 7.26
C ASN A 46 10.80 -2.58 6.47
N LEU A 47 10.86 -1.84 5.35
CA LEU A 47 9.71 -1.69 4.46
C LEU A 47 9.29 -2.99 3.78
N GLY A 48 10.25 -3.85 3.41
CA GLY A 48 9.96 -5.19 2.91
C GLY A 48 9.26 -6.07 3.95
N ILE A 49 9.71 -6.04 5.21
CA ILE A 49 9.11 -6.77 6.33
C ILE A 49 7.69 -6.26 6.59
N THR A 50 7.50 -4.94 6.68
CA THR A 50 6.17 -4.31 6.78
C THR A 50 5.28 -4.74 5.62
N GLY A 51 5.81 -4.76 4.39
CA GLY A 51 5.07 -5.21 3.22
C GLY A 51 4.60 -6.67 3.31
N PHE A 52 5.44 -7.56 3.84
CA PHE A 52 5.11 -8.98 3.96
C PHE A 52 4.12 -9.25 5.09
N PHE A 53 4.36 -8.72 6.29
CA PHE A 53 3.62 -9.10 7.50
C PHE A 53 2.42 -8.20 7.80
N VAL A 54 2.41 -6.96 7.30
CA VAL A 54 1.39 -5.96 7.66
C VAL A 54 0.59 -5.56 6.45
N THR A 55 1.21 -4.92 5.46
CA THR A 55 0.50 -4.34 4.32
C THR A 55 -0.06 -5.42 3.39
N GLY A 56 0.68 -6.51 3.15
CA GLY A 56 0.25 -7.63 2.31
C GLY A 56 -1.04 -8.32 2.79
N PRO A 57 -1.10 -8.79 4.07
CA PRO A 57 -2.30 -9.40 4.62
C PRO A 57 -3.47 -8.41 4.72
N MET A 58 -3.18 -7.15 5.07
CA MET A 58 -4.19 -6.10 5.16
C MET A 58 -4.82 -5.78 3.81
N ASN A 59 -4.01 -5.62 2.75
CA ASN A 59 -4.48 -5.44 1.38
C ASN A 59 -5.39 -6.59 0.95
N HIS A 60 -4.98 -7.83 1.25
CA HIS A 60 -5.78 -9.01 0.91
C HIS A 60 -7.11 -9.04 1.67
N GLY A 61 -7.08 -8.72 2.98
CA GLY A 61 -8.27 -8.64 3.81
C GLY A 61 -9.27 -7.57 3.35
N VAL A 62 -8.78 -6.36 3.06
CA VAL A 62 -9.61 -5.25 2.55
C VAL A 62 -10.22 -5.62 1.20
N PHE A 63 -9.44 -6.23 0.30
CA PHE A 63 -9.95 -6.69 -0.98
C PHE A 63 -11.09 -7.70 -0.81
N LEU A 64 -10.91 -8.73 0.04
CA LEU A 64 -11.94 -9.72 0.31
C LEU A 64 -13.19 -9.11 0.98
N LEU A 65 -13.01 -8.14 1.88
CA LEU A 65 -14.10 -7.44 2.54
C LEU A 65 -14.94 -6.68 1.52
N LEU A 66 -14.31 -5.92 0.63
CA LEU A 66 -14.99 -5.14 -0.40
C LEU A 66 -15.69 -6.02 -1.45
N GLU A 67 -15.08 -7.15 -1.83
CA GLU A 67 -15.73 -8.12 -2.71
C GLU A 67 -16.95 -8.80 -2.06
N LYS A 68 -16.90 -9.06 -0.75
CA LYS A 68 -18.05 -9.60 0.00
C LYS A 68 -19.17 -8.58 0.17
N MET A 69 -18.84 -7.33 0.47
CA MET A 69 -19.84 -6.27 0.71
C MET A 69 -20.50 -5.79 -0.58
N PHE A 70 -19.74 -5.72 -1.67
CA PHE A 70 -20.18 -5.14 -2.94
C PHE A 70 -19.87 -6.06 -4.11
N ALA A 71 -20.38 -7.29 -4.10
CA ALA A 71 -20.08 -8.27 -5.15
C ALA A 71 -20.49 -7.77 -6.56
N GLY A 72 -19.69 -8.16 -7.56
CA GLY A 72 -19.98 -7.92 -8.99
C GLY A 72 -19.22 -6.75 -9.62
N THR A 73 -19.58 -6.47 -10.87
CA THR A 73 -18.92 -5.51 -11.78
C THR A 73 -19.85 -4.38 -12.22
N SER A 74 -21.04 -4.25 -11.62
CA SER A 74 -21.94 -3.14 -11.92
C SER A 74 -21.30 -1.80 -11.56
N ALA A 75 -21.62 -0.73 -12.30
CA ALA A 75 -21.06 0.60 -12.03
C ALA A 75 -21.29 1.04 -10.58
N ARG A 76 -22.45 0.70 -10.02
CA ARG A 76 -22.78 0.95 -8.60
C ARG A 76 -21.88 0.17 -7.64
N ALA A 77 -21.62 -1.12 -7.90
CA ALA A 77 -20.70 -1.91 -7.09
C ALA A 77 -19.27 -1.36 -7.14
N ILE A 78 -18.79 -0.93 -8.32
CA ILE A 78 -17.47 -0.32 -8.49
C ILE A 78 -17.36 0.98 -7.67
N VAL A 79 -18.36 1.86 -7.74
CA VAL A 79 -18.37 3.10 -6.95
C VAL A 79 -18.32 2.82 -5.45
N TYR A 80 -19.12 1.88 -4.94
CA TYR A 80 -19.08 1.53 -3.52
C TYR A 80 -17.76 0.88 -3.10
N LYS A 81 -17.16 0.03 -3.94
CA LYS A 81 -15.81 -0.51 -3.69
C LYS A 81 -14.78 0.62 -3.60
N MET A 82 -14.82 1.59 -4.51
CA MET A 82 -13.91 2.74 -4.50
C MET A 82 -14.09 3.57 -3.23
N LEU A 83 -15.32 3.91 -2.84
CA LEU A 83 -15.60 4.64 -1.61
C LEU A 83 -15.12 3.87 -0.37
N GLY A 84 -15.40 2.57 -0.31
CA GLY A 84 -14.93 1.69 0.76
C GLY A 84 -13.40 1.67 0.85
N SER A 85 -12.70 1.53 -0.29
CA SER A 85 -11.24 1.62 -0.34
C SER A 85 -10.72 2.98 0.15
N CYS A 86 -11.37 4.09 -0.19
CA CYS A 86 -10.97 5.43 0.25
C CYS A 86 -11.07 5.58 1.77
N VAL A 87 -12.13 5.05 2.37
CA VAL A 87 -12.33 5.06 3.83
C VAL A 87 -11.33 4.14 4.54
N LEU A 88 -11.13 2.93 4.02
CA LEU A 88 -10.22 1.94 4.61
C LEU A 88 -8.74 2.28 4.39
N ALA A 89 -8.41 3.15 3.44
CA ALA A 89 -7.04 3.56 3.17
C ALA A 89 -6.39 4.27 4.37
N ALA A 90 -7.12 5.13 5.08
CA ALA A 90 -6.60 5.85 6.25
C ALA A 90 -6.15 4.91 7.39
N PRO A 91 -7.01 4.02 7.94
CA PRO A 91 -6.58 3.09 8.99
C PRO A 91 -5.50 2.12 8.50
N GLN A 92 -5.53 1.71 7.23
CA GLN A 92 -4.49 0.87 6.65
C GLN A 92 -3.12 1.55 6.61
N MET A 93 -3.08 2.82 6.19
CA MET A 93 -1.84 3.61 6.19
C MET A 93 -1.34 3.85 7.61
N SER A 94 -2.23 4.10 8.58
CA SER A 94 -1.86 4.22 10.00
C SER A 94 -1.11 2.99 10.50
N ILE A 95 -1.66 1.80 10.26
CA ILE A 95 -1.05 0.56 10.75
C ILE A 95 0.28 0.29 10.04
N THR A 96 0.35 0.59 8.74
CA THR A 96 1.58 0.46 7.95
C THR A 96 2.68 1.38 8.50
N PHE A 97 2.42 2.68 8.66
CA PHE A 97 3.41 3.62 9.19
C PHE A 97 3.81 3.33 10.63
N SER A 98 2.86 2.97 11.49
CA SER A 98 3.15 2.56 12.86
C SER A 98 4.07 1.34 12.90
N SER A 99 3.87 0.35 12.02
CA SER A 99 4.77 -0.81 11.95
C SER A 99 6.20 -0.43 11.57
N VAL A 100 6.37 0.53 10.65
CA VAL A 100 7.70 1.00 10.25
C VAL A 100 8.38 1.76 11.39
N VAL A 101 7.64 2.59 12.12
CA VAL A 101 8.16 3.29 13.30
C VAL A 101 8.65 2.30 14.36
N LEU A 102 7.85 1.26 14.66
CA LEU A 102 8.24 0.20 15.61
C LEU A 102 9.50 -0.55 15.15
N LEU A 103 9.58 -0.93 13.86
CA LEU A 103 10.78 -1.57 13.30
C LEU A 103 12.01 -0.66 13.30
N ASN A 104 11.80 0.66 13.31
CA ASN A 104 12.86 1.64 13.45
C ASN A 104 13.23 1.94 14.92
N GLY A 105 12.58 1.29 15.89
CA GLY A 105 12.85 1.47 17.32
C GLY A 105 12.12 2.66 17.94
N GLY A 106 11.18 3.26 17.24
CA GLY A 106 10.35 4.37 17.75
C GLY A 106 9.28 3.89 18.73
N GLY A 107 8.87 4.79 19.63
CA GLY A 107 7.87 4.53 20.66
C GLY A 107 6.43 4.86 20.24
N TRP A 108 5.52 4.78 21.21
CA TRP A 108 4.10 5.09 21.01
C TRP A 108 3.83 6.55 20.61
N GLU A 109 4.59 7.48 21.16
CA GLU A 109 4.48 8.90 20.82
C GLU A 109 4.98 9.19 19.40
N ASP A 110 6.06 8.52 18.96
CA ASP A 110 6.56 8.63 17.60
C ASP A 110 5.54 8.13 16.57
N MET A 111 4.85 7.03 16.88
CA MET A 111 3.77 6.51 16.03
C MET A 111 2.64 7.54 15.89
N LYS A 112 2.17 8.12 17.00
CA LYS A 112 1.12 9.14 16.97
C LYS A 112 1.54 10.35 16.14
N LYS A 113 2.76 10.86 16.36
CA LYS A 113 3.28 12.01 15.62
C LYS A 113 3.38 11.69 14.13
N LYS A 114 3.94 10.53 13.76
CA LYS A 114 4.06 10.07 12.37
C LYS A 114 2.69 9.96 11.69
N VAL A 115 1.72 9.33 12.34
CA VAL A 115 0.34 9.17 11.86
C VAL A 115 -0.31 10.56 11.66
N LYS A 116 -0.22 11.45 12.65
CA LYS A 116 -0.82 12.79 12.57
C LYS A 116 -0.18 13.66 11.49
N GLN A 117 1.13 13.55 11.31
CA GLN A 117 1.90 14.35 10.35
C GLN A 117 1.67 13.86 8.92
N ASP A 118 1.80 12.56 8.68
CA ASP A 118 1.97 12.03 7.33
C ASP A 118 0.67 11.52 6.71
N ILE A 119 -0.32 11.09 7.50
CA ILE A 119 -1.56 10.52 6.96
C ILE A 119 -2.40 11.52 6.17
N PRO A 120 -2.63 12.76 6.61
CA PRO A 120 -3.48 13.67 5.85
C PRO A 120 -2.95 13.90 4.42
N GLU A 121 -1.65 14.17 4.30
CA GLU A 121 -0.96 14.35 3.01
C GLU A 121 -1.00 13.05 2.17
N THR A 122 -0.67 11.92 2.79
CA THR A 122 -0.63 10.62 2.10
C THR A 122 -2.02 10.16 1.66
N TRP A 123 -3.05 10.42 2.45
CA TRP A 123 -4.42 10.07 2.13
C TRP A 123 -4.94 10.89 0.96
N VAL A 124 -4.73 12.21 0.96
CA VAL A 124 -5.11 13.06 -0.18
C VAL A 124 -4.36 12.64 -1.44
N ALA A 125 -3.04 12.48 -1.36
CA ALA A 125 -2.22 12.03 -2.49
C ALA A 125 -2.67 10.66 -3.01
N GLY A 126 -3.02 9.73 -2.12
CA GLY A 126 -3.50 8.40 -2.46
C GLY A 126 -4.84 8.43 -3.17
N ASN A 127 -5.77 9.25 -2.73
CA ASN A 127 -7.06 9.41 -3.41
C ASN A 127 -6.89 10.04 -4.79
N VAL A 128 -6.09 11.11 -4.90
CA VAL A 128 -5.82 11.76 -6.20
C VAL A 128 -5.09 10.83 -7.17
N PHE A 129 -4.21 9.97 -6.66
CA PHE A 129 -3.50 8.99 -7.49
C PHE A 129 -4.40 7.82 -7.91
N TRP A 130 -5.04 7.14 -6.94
CA TRP A 130 -5.73 5.88 -7.20
C TRP A 130 -7.14 6.05 -7.78
N VAL A 131 -7.87 7.13 -7.49
CA VAL A 131 -9.25 7.30 -7.99
C VAL A 131 -9.30 7.38 -9.53
N PRO A 132 -8.49 8.23 -10.21
CA PRO A 132 -8.48 8.28 -11.67
C PRO A 132 -7.96 6.98 -12.29
N ILE A 133 -6.92 6.37 -11.70
CA ILE A 133 -6.34 5.12 -12.17
C ILE A 133 -7.36 3.98 -12.12
N ASN A 134 -8.07 3.85 -11.00
CA ASN A 134 -9.12 2.86 -10.84
C ASN A 134 -10.27 3.11 -11.81
N PHE A 135 -10.68 4.37 -12.01
CA PHE A 135 -11.70 4.70 -13.01
C PHE A 135 -11.30 4.26 -14.42
N ILE A 136 -10.06 4.56 -14.84
CA ILE A 136 -9.54 4.15 -16.15
C ILE A 136 -9.47 2.62 -16.25
N GLN A 137 -8.94 1.95 -15.21
CA GLN A 137 -8.82 0.49 -15.19
C GLN A 137 -10.17 -0.21 -15.30
N TYR A 138 -11.20 0.27 -14.59
CA TYR A 138 -12.51 -0.35 -14.62
C TYR A 138 -13.27 -0.05 -15.90
N LYS A 139 -13.11 1.15 -16.48
CA LYS A 139 -13.85 1.59 -17.67
C LYS A 139 -13.21 1.14 -18.99
N PHE A 140 -11.89 1.21 -19.11
CA PHE A 140 -11.19 1.05 -20.39
C PHE A 140 -10.26 -0.16 -20.45
N THR A 141 -9.83 -0.70 -19.31
CA THR A 141 -8.86 -1.81 -19.29
C THR A 141 -9.57 -3.17 -19.19
N PRO A 142 -9.36 -4.09 -20.16
CA PRO A 142 -9.85 -5.46 -20.08
C PRO A 142 -9.33 -6.17 -18.83
N LEU A 143 -10.11 -7.10 -18.27
CA LEU A 143 -9.82 -7.77 -17.00
C LEU A 143 -8.39 -8.33 -16.91
N TYR A 144 -7.87 -8.88 -18.00
CA TYR A 144 -6.52 -9.46 -18.08
C TYR A 144 -5.41 -8.42 -17.82
N TYR A 145 -5.56 -7.19 -18.30
CA TYR A 145 -4.52 -6.16 -18.20
C TYR A 145 -4.57 -5.33 -16.90
N ARG A 146 -5.67 -5.42 -16.13
CA ARG A 146 -5.85 -4.64 -14.89
C ARG A 146 -4.76 -4.92 -13.85
N ALA A 147 -4.36 -6.18 -13.71
CA ALA A 147 -3.27 -6.55 -12.80
C ALA A 147 -1.94 -5.89 -13.20
N THR A 148 -1.63 -5.82 -14.51
CA THR A 148 -0.41 -5.19 -15.01
C THR A 148 -0.43 -3.68 -14.79
N VAL A 149 -1.53 -3.00 -15.13
CA VAL A 149 -1.67 -1.55 -14.90
C VAL A 149 -1.59 -1.23 -13.41
N GLY A 150 -2.30 -1.99 -12.57
CA GLY A 150 -2.25 -1.84 -11.11
C GLY A 150 -0.85 -2.09 -10.55
N GLY A 151 -0.11 -3.06 -11.08
CA GLY A 151 1.28 -3.33 -10.70
C GLY A 151 2.21 -2.17 -11.02
N VAL A 152 2.15 -1.64 -12.24
CA VAL A 152 2.98 -0.50 -12.69
C VAL A 152 2.67 0.75 -11.87
N CYS A 153 1.39 1.12 -11.75
CA CYS A 153 0.97 2.25 -10.91
C CYS A 153 1.35 2.03 -9.44
N GLY A 154 1.26 0.80 -8.95
CA GLY A 154 1.65 0.41 -7.60
C GLY A 154 3.12 0.63 -7.32
N THR A 155 4.01 0.40 -8.30
CA THR A 155 5.44 0.72 -8.17
C THR A 155 5.67 2.21 -7.93
N PHE A 156 5.03 3.09 -8.70
CA PHE A 156 5.13 4.54 -8.49
C PHE A 156 4.59 4.96 -7.12
N TRP A 157 3.46 4.37 -6.70
CA TRP A 157 2.90 4.61 -5.38
C TRP A 157 3.84 4.17 -4.25
N ASN A 158 4.53 3.04 -4.40
CA ASN A 158 5.47 2.56 -3.38
C ASN A 158 6.73 3.41 -3.27
N ILE A 159 7.21 4.01 -4.37
CA ILE A 159 8.27 5.03 -4.32
C ILE A 159 7.81 6.23 -3.49
N TYR A 160 6.58 6.70 -3.71
CA TYR A 160 6.00 7.80 -2.93
C TYR A 160 5.85 7.44 -1.44
N LEU A 161 5.34 6.24 -1.13
CA LEU A 161 5.23 5.77 0.26
C LEU A 161 6.58 5.64 0.96
N ALA A 162 7.61 5.19 0.24
CA ALA A 162 8.98 5.15 0.77
C ALA A 162 9.49 6.55 1.12
N LYS A 163 9.26 7.54 0.24
CA LYS A 163 9.57 8.95 0.51
C LYS A 163 8.85 9.45 1.76
N GLN A 164 7.55 9.17 1.93
CA GLN A 164 6.81 9.61 3.11
C GLN A 164 7.33 8.91 4.37
N SER A 165 7.59 7.60 4.30
CA SER A 165 8.11 6.83 5.42
C SER A 165 9.45 7.37 5.91
N ALA A 166 10.33 7.77 4.99
CA ALA A 166 11.64 8.35 5.28
C ALA A 166 11.61 9.76 5.90
N LYS A 167 10.47 10.48 5.83
CA LYS A 167 10.38 11.83 6.42
C LYS A 167 10.64 11.78 7.93
N PRO A 168 11.50 12.67 8.48
CA PRO A 168 11.69 12.76 9.92
C PRO A 168 10.38 13.19 10.61
N ILE A 169 10.19 12.70 11.84
CA ILE A 169 9.08 13.10 12.69
C ILE A 169 9.40 14.51 13.20
N LYS A 170 8.51 15.47 12.93
CA LYS A 170 8.64 16.83 13.46
C LYS A 170 8.30 16.83 14.94
N GLU A 171 9.06 17.58 15.74
CA GLU A 171 8.86 17.69 17.19
C GLU A 171 7.50 18.29 17.56
#